data_AF-A0A8X8Z7V6-F1
#
_entry.id   AF-A0A8X8Z7V6-F1
#
_cell.length_a   1.000
_cell.length_b   1.000
_cell.length_c   1.000
_cell.angle_alpha   90.00
_cell.angle_beta   90.00
_cell.angle_gamma   90.00
#
_symmetry.space_group_name_H-M   'P 1'
#
loop_
_entity.id
_entity.type
_entity.pdbx_description
1 polymer ?
#
loop_
_entity_poly.entity_id
_entity_poly.type
_entity_poly.pdbx_seq_one_letter_code
_entity_poly.pdbx_strand_id
1 'polypeptide(L)'
;MINITEDPLNFSVKKSDLCVRLQGLESGRKGKLGIAVDIFSVAPSVVVVEVKKSIGDTLEYNQFCIKELRPVLKDIVWIGNFVPA
;
A
#
# COMPACT_ATOMS: atom_id res chain seq x y z
N MET A 1 9.34 -9.85 6.94
CA MET A 1 8.33 -8.83 7.35
C MET A 1 8.46 -7.66 6.41
N ILE A 2 7.36 -7.17 5.84
CA ILE A 2 7.39 -5.99 4.96
C ILE A 2 7.69 -4.78 5.84
N ASN A 3 8.93 -4.31 5.82
CA ASN A 3 9.33 -3.11 6.54
C ASN A 3 8.94 -1.89 5.72
N ILE A 4 7.70 -1.43 5.88
CA ILE A 4 7.34 -0.07 5.52
C ILE A 4 7.94 0.83 6.61
N THR A 5 9.12 1.36 6.33
CA THR A 5 9.78 2.40 7.13
C THR A 5 9.03 3.72 6.96
N GLU A 6 9.06 4.57 7.99
CA GLU A 6 8.65 5.96 7.88
C GLU A 6 9.62 6.66 6.92
N ASP A 7 9.34 6.57 5.62
CA ASP A 7 10.10 7.25 4.58
C ASP A 7 9.88 8.78 4.72
N PRO A 8 10.85 9.64 4.31
CA PRO A 8 10.69 11.09 4.19
C PRO A 8 9.45 11.56 3.39
N LEU A 9 8.70 10.66 2.78
CA LEU A 9 7.48 10.88 2.01
C LEU A 9 6.27 11.43 2.79
N ASN A 10 6.41 11.85 4.05
CA ASN A 10 5.33 12.44 4.84
C ASN A 10 4.13 11.47 5.03
N PHE A 11 4.33 10.21 5.43
CA PHE A 11 3.22 9.29 5.77
C PHE A 11 3.26 8.89 7.24
N SER A 12 2.09 8.94 7.89
CA SER A 12 1.88 8.30 9.20
C SER A 12 1.51 6.83 8.99
N VAL A 13 2.21 5.94 9.69
CA VAL A 13 2.01 4.49 9.60
C VAL A 13 1.38 3.96 10.89
N LYS A 14 0.27 3.24 10.77
CA LYS A 14 -0.34 2.47 11.87
C LYS A 14 -0.29 0.99 11.52
N LYS A 15 0.38 0.20 12.36
CA LYS A 15 0.55 -1.25 12.16
C LYS A 15 -0.30 -2.00 13.19
N SER A 16 -0.94 -3.06 12.74
CA SER A 16 -1.64 -4.10 13.51
C SER A 16 -1.21 -5.47 12.97
N ASP A 17 -1.51 -6.55 13.68
CA ASP A 17 -0.97 -7.89 13.40
C ASP A 17 -1.08 -8.35 11.93
N LEU A 18 -2.17 -8.00 11.25
CA LEU A 18 -2.44 -8.36 9.86
C LEU A 18 -2.83 -7.17 8.98
N CYS A 19 -2.77 -5.94 9.50
CA CYS A 19 -3.22 -4.75 8.80
C CYS A 19 -2.25 -3.60 9.01
N VAL A 20 -1.89 -2.91 7.94
CA VAL A 20 -1.09 -1.69 7.98
C VAL A 20 -1.88 -0.58 7.30
N ARG A 21 -2.01 0.56 7.97
CA ARG A 21 -2.65 1.75 7.43
C ARG A 21 -1.61 2.84 7.27
N LEU A 22 -1.55 3.41 6.07
CA LEU A 22 -0.71 4.55 5.75
C LEU A 22 -1.61 5.76 5.49
N GLN A 23 -1.25 6.91 6.05
CA GLN A 23 -1.94 8.16 5.77
C GLN A 23 -0.90 9.23 5.41
N GLY A 24 -1.01 9.80 4.22
CA GLY A 24 -0.24 10.96 3.81
C GLY A 24 -0.54 12.13 4.74
N LEU A 25 0.50 12.83 5.17
CA LEU A 25 0.40 14.00 6.04
C LEU A 25 -0.03 15.23 5.23
N GLU A 26 0.36 15.29 3.96
CA GLU A 26 -0.04 16.33 3.02
C GLU A 26 -1.44 16.06 2.45
N SER A 27 -2.23 17.13 2.35
CA SER A 27 -3.56 17.10 1.76
C SER A 27 -3.43 17.44 0.28
N GLY A 28 -3.60 16.45 -0.60
CA GLY A 28 -3.73 16.67 -2.03
C GLY A 28 -5.10 17.24 -2.41
N ARG A 29 -5.42 17.23 -3.70
CA ARG A 29 -6.66 17.82 -4.24
C ARG A 29 -7.93 17.22 -3.64
N LYS A 30 -7.88 15.95 -3.20
CA LYS A 30 -8.99 15.22 -2.55
C LYS A 30 -8.75 14.97 -1.05
N GLY A 31 -7.90 15.77 -0.42
CA GLY A 31 -7.48 15.57 0.96
C GLY A 31 -6.34 14.57 1.07
N LYS A 32 -6.08 14.09 2.29
CA LYS A 32 -4.97 13.19 2.59
C LYS A 32 -5.14 11.84 1.90
N LEU A 33 -4.07 11.35 1.27
CA LEU A 33 -4.05 10.00 0.72
C LEU A 33 -4.04 8.97 1.84
N GLY A 34 -5.02 8.08 1.86
CA GLY A 34 -5.08 6.96 2.80
C GLY A 34 -4.96 5.65 2.07
N ILE A 35 -4.11 4.76 2.58
CA ILE A 35 -3.84 3.44 2.01
C ILE A 35 -4.04 2.41 3.11
N ALA A 36 -4.77 1.34 2.79
CA ALA A 36 -4.93 0.18 3.63
C ALA A 36 -4.16 -0.98 3.00
N VAL A 37 -3.41 -1.70 3.82
CA VAL A 37 -2.65 -2.87 3.43
C VAL A 37 -3.09 -4.01 4.34
N ASP A 38 -3.71 -5.02 3.78
CA ASP A 38 -4.18 -6.19 4.52
C ASP A 38 -3.35 -7.41 4.13
N ILE A 39 -2.93 -8.18 5.13
CA ILE A 39 -2.04 -9.32 5.00
C ILE A 39 -2.82 -10.58 5.33
N PHE A 40 -2.89 -11.51 4.39
CA PHE A 40 -3.63 -12.76 4.51
C PHE A 40 -2.69 -13.95 4.33
N SER A 41 -2.60 -14.82 5.32
CA SER A 41 -1.90 -16.11 5.16
C SER A 41 -2.85 -17.09 4.48
N VAL A 42 -2.57 -17.46 3.23
CA VAL A 42 -3.41 -18.39 2.45
C VAL A 42 -2.86 -19.82 2.43
N ALA A 43 -1.57 -19.99 2.75
CA ALA A 43 -0.93 -21.28 2.98
C ALA A 43 0.27 -21.11 3.94
N PRO A 44 0.85 -22.20 4.50
CA PRO A 44 1.95 -22.12 5.47
C PRO A 44 3.18 -21.32 5.01
N SER A 45 3.36 -21.19 3.69
CA SER A 45 4.47 -20.46 3.07
C SER A 45 3.99 -19.38 2.10
N VAL A 46 2.68 -19.12 2.03
CA VAL A 46 2.10 -18.19 1.06
C VAL A 46 1.29 -17.13 1.79
N VAL A 47 1.74 -15.89 1.62
CA VAL A 47 1.08 -14.70 2.16
C VAL A 47 0.65 -13.83 0.99
N VAL A 48 -0.61 -13.42 1.01
CA VAL A 48 -1.19 -12.46 0.08
C VAL A 48 -1.22 -11.11 0.77
N VAL A 49 -0.76 -10.08 0.07
CA VAL A 49 -0.78 -8.70 0.55
C VAL A 49 -1.67 -7.91 -0.39
N GLU A 50 -2.79 -7.44 0.14
CA GLU A 50 -3.74 -6.63 -0.59
C GLU A 50 -3.51 -5.17 -0.24
N VAL A 51 -3.26 -4.34 -1.26
CA VAL A 51 -3.10 -2.89 -1.09
C VAL A 51 -4.30 -2.18 -1.72
N LYS A 52 -4.96 -1.36 -0.92
CA LYS A 52 -6.19 -0.65 -1.27
C LYS A 52 -6.07 0.83 -0.99
N LYS A 53 -6.65 1.64 -1.87
CA LYS A 53 -6.90 3.06 -1.57
C LYS A 53 -8.06 3.17 -0.57
N SER A 54 -7.81 3.77 0.58
CA SER A 54 -8.83 4.04 1.60
C SER A 54 -9.51 5.40 1.37
N ILE A 55 -8.74 6.48 1.22
CA ILE A 55 -9.24 7.86 0.99
C ILE A 55 -8.26 8.63 0.10
N GLY A 56 -8.69 9.78 -0.44
CA GLY A 56 -7.84 10.67 -1.24
C GLY A 56 -7.84 10.38 -2.75
N ASP A 57 -6.87 10.98 -3.44
CA ASP A 57 -6.82 11.01 -4.90
C ASP A 57 -6.29 9.70 -5.50
N THR A 58 -6.89 9.27 -6.61
CA THR A 58 -6.50 8.02 -7.29
C THR A 58 -5.17 8.16 -8.04
N LEU A 59 -4.84 9.35 -8.56
CA LEU A 59 -3.55 9.60 -9.21
C LEU A 59 -2.42 9.55 -8.18
N GLU A 60 -2.60 10.15 -7.01
CA GLU A 60 -1.64 10.06 -5.91
C GLU A 60 -1.44 8.60 -5.46
N TYR A 61 -2.53 7.83 -5.35
CA TYR A 61 -2.46 6.38 -5.07
C TYR A 61 -1.66 5.61 -6.14
N ASN A 62 -1.96 5.83 -7.42
CA ASN A 62 -1.23 5.16 -8.50
C ASN A 62 0.25 5.54 -8.51
N GLN A 63 0.55 6.81 -8.22
CA GLN A 63 1.92 7.30 -8.14
C GLN A 63 2.69 6.60 -7.00
N PHE A 64 2.06 6.46 -5.83
CA PHE A 64 2.59 5.70 -4.70
C PHE A 64 2.84 4.23 -5.09
N CYS A 65 1.87 3.58 -5.75
CA CYS A 65 2.02 2.18 -6.18
C CYS A 65 3.21 1.98 -7.13
N ILE A 66 3.48 2.95 -8.00
CA ILE A 66 4.58 2.87 -8.98
C ILE A 66 5.93 3.21 -8.34
N LYS A 67 5.98 4.27 -7.53
CA LYS A 67 7.24 4.80 -6.99
C LYS A 67 7.72 4.09 -5.72
N GLU A 68 6.79 3.68 -4.86
CA GLU A 68 7.11 3.14 -3.53
C GLU A 68 6.82 1.65 -3.48
N LEU A 69 5.59 1.26 -3.81
CA LEU A 69 5.15 -0.12 -3.62
C LEU A 69 5.84 -1.10 -4.58
N ARG A 70 5.87 -0.79 -5.88
CA ARG A 70 6.52 -1.64 -6.90
C ARG A 70 7.98 -1.97 -6.61
N PRO A 71 8.87 -1.01 -6.28
CA PRO A 71 10.27 -1.35 -6.01
C PRO A 71 10.45 -2.19 -4.75
N VAL A 72 9.64 -1.97 -3.70
CA VAL A 72 9.69 -2.78 -2.48
C VAL A 72 9.17 -4.20 -2.71
N LEU A 73 8.21 -4.37 -3.61
CA LEU A 73 7.64 -5.68 -3.97
C LEU A 73 8.34 -6.38 -5.13
N LYS A 74 9.43 -5.84 -5.70
CA LYS A 74 10.14 -6.49 -6.82
C LYS A 74 10.65 -7.90 -6.48
N ASP A 75 10.96 -8.15 -5.21
CA ASP A 75 11.40 -9.46 -4.71
C ASP A 75 10.22 -10.39 -4.33
N ILE A 76 8.98 -9.87 -4.33
CA ILE A 76 7.76 -10.53 -3.85
C ILE A 76 6.76 -10.56 -5.02
N VAL A 77 6.90 -11.55 -5.90
CA VAL A 77 6.10 -11.79 -7.14
C VAL A 77 4.73 -11.09 -7.20
N TRP A 78 4.50 -10.28 -8.24
CA TRP A 78 3.25 -9.55 -8.51
C TRP A 78 2.42 -10.21 -9.63
N ILE A 79 1.25 -10.78 -9.32
CA ILE A 79 0.23 -11.18 -10.31
C ILE A 79 -0.94 -10.18 -10.20
N GLY A 80 -0.81 -9.04 -10.87
CA GLY A 80 -1.91 -8.09 -11.01
C GLY A 80 -2.70 -8.38 -12.28
N ASN A 81 -3.74 -9.22 -12.20
CA ASN A 81 -4.74 -9.27 -13.26
C ASN A 81 -5.61 -8.02 -13.16
N PHE A 82 -5.23 -6.99 -13.92
CA PHE A 82 -6.12 -5.88 -14.24
C PHE A 82 -7.08 -6.36 -15.34
N VAL A 83 -8.30 -6.75 -14.96
CA VAL A 83 -9.40 -6.93 -15.91
C VAL A 83 -10.29 -5.69 -15.77
N PRO A 84 -10.21 -4.71 -16.70
CA PRO A 84 -11.20 -3.65 -16.74
C PRO A 84 -12.52 -4.25 -17.26
N ALA A 85 -13.59 -4.04 -16.50
CA ALA A 85 -14.96 -4.20 -16.98
C ALA A 85 -15.40 -2.93 -17.72
#